data_AF-S4PAG4-F1
#
_entry.id   AF-S4PAG4-F1
#
_cell.length_a   1.000
_cell.length_b   1.000
_cell.length_c   1.000
_cell.angle_alpha   90.00
_cell.angle_beta   90.00
_cell.angle_gamma   90.00
#
_symmetry.space_group_name_H-M   'P 1'
#
loop_
_entity.id
_entity.type
_entity.pdbx_description
1 polymer ?
#
loop_
_entity_poly.entity_id
_entity_poly.type
_entity_poly.pdbx_seq_one_letter_code
_entity_poly.pdbx_strand_id
1 'polypeptide(L)'
;MRNGIFDGQRHGTTVTISPDRRLAAFTDSLGRVAVLDVTKGCVIRLFKGCRDAQCAFVQIFDADNKKPQLSVIKEIRRALFLIIYNPKKGLIDIRLMQRGSRVAVFTATKNGKLLYNTCGLTGAEKNYTHKKLNLPEFQCVLIDPDGKLKKFNIPFYYSLEGEHLERSKDLHIIRAIRDIIKKSSNFSDDIKEE
;
A
#
# COMPACT_ATOMS: atom_id res chain seq x y z
N MET A 1 1.31 13.12 -30.71
CA MET A 1 0.72 12.25 -29.64
C MET A 1 1.67 11.10 -29.37
N ARG A 2 2.30 10.99 -28.19
CA ARG A 2 3.27 9.91 -27.90
C ARG A 2 3.12 9.26 -26.51
N ASN A 3 1.95 9.37 -25.88
CA ASN A 3 1.66 8.78 -24.57
C ASN A 3 0.47 7.79 -24.61
N GLY A 4 0.14 7.27 -25.80
CA GLY A 4 -0.96 6.33 -25.98
C GLY A 4 -0.63 4.94 -25.42
N ILE A 5 -1.67 4.26 -24.92
CA ILE A 5 -1.61 2.87 -24.43
C ILE A 5 -1.49 1.88 -25.60
N PHE A 6 -1.83 2.31 -26.82
CA PHE A 6 -1.87 1.47 -28.00
C PHE A 6 -0.47 1.02 -28.44
N ASP A 7 -0.20 -0.26 -28.25
CA ASP A 7 0.95 -0.97 -28.79
C ASP A 7 0.45 -2.33 -29.27
N GLY A 8 0.48 -2.55 -30.58
CA GLY A 8 -0.19 -3.69 -31.23
C GLY A 8 0.33 -5.07 -30.82
N GLN A 9 1.48 -5.17 -30.17
CA GLN A 9 1.99 -6.44 -29.64
C GLN A 9 1.68 -6.62 -28.15
N ARG A 10 1.22 -5.57 -27.46
CA ARG A 10 0.96 -5.61 -26.01
C ARG A 10 -0.45 -6.06 -25.73
N HIS A 11 -0.53 -7.12 -24.92
CA HIS A 11 -1.78 -7.58 -24.35
C HIS A 11 -1.74 -7.30 -22.85
N GLY A 12 -2.66 -6.46 -22.37
CA GLY A 12 -2.86 -6.23 -20.94
C GLY A 12 -3.48 -7.47 -20.31
N THR A 13 -2.93 -7.94 -19.19
CA THR A 13 -3.38 -9.15 -18.52
C THR A 13 -4.22 -8.84 -17.29
N THR A 14 -3.82 -7.82 -16.51
CA THR A 14 -4.58 -7.37 -15.33
C THR A 14 -4.57 -5.85 -15.22
N VAL A 15 -5.63 -5.33 -14.60
CA VAL A 15 -5.76 -3.93 -14.21
C VAL A 15 -6.07 -3.84 -12.72
N THR A 16 -5.41 -2.92 -12.03
CA THR A 16 -5.63 -2.62 -10.62
C THR A 16 -5.85 -1.12 -10.49
N ILE A 17 -6.92 -0.69 -9.84
CA ILE A 17 -7.27 0.73 -9.69
C ILE A 17 -6.91 1.20 -8.29
N SER A 18 -6.38 2.42 -8.12
CA SER A 18 -6.07 2.98 -6.81
C SER A 18 -7.33 3.25 -5.97
N PRO A 19 -7.24 3.28 -4.62
CA PRO A 19 -8.41 3.53 -3.77
C PRO A 19 -9.11 4.87 -4.04
N ASP A 20 -8.34 5.86 -4.49
CA ASP A 20 -8.84 7.19 -4.88
C ASP A 20 -9.26 7.29 -6.36
N ARG A 21 -9.16 6.19 -7.12
CA ARG A 21 -9.55 6.05 -8.54
C ARG A 21 -8.82 6.97 -9.50
N ARG A 22 -7.70 7.57 -9.08
CA ARG A 22 -6.90 8.48 -9.91
C ARG A 22 -5.87 7.76 -10.76
N LEU A 23 -5.39 6.60 -10.30
CA LEU A 23 -4.36 5.82 -10.97
C LEU A 23 -4.86 4.40 -11.26
N ALA A 24 -4.33 3.81 -12.31
CA ALA A 24 -4.50 2.41 -12.61
C ALA A 24 -3.15 1.77 -12.97
N ALA A 25 -2.83 0.63 -12.38
CA ALA A 25 -1.67 -0.18 -12.73
C ALA A 25 -2.13 -1.28 -13.69
N PHE A 26 -1.47 -1.38 -14.82
CA PHE A 26 -1.67 -2.41 -15.84
C PHE A 26 -0.45 -3.30 -15.88
N THR A 27 -0.67 -4.61 -15.90
CA THR A 27 0.40 -5.56 -16.20
C THR A 27 0.21 -6.08 -17.63
N ASP A 28 1.32 -6.32 -18.32
CA ASP A 28 1.31 -6.76 -19.72
C ASP A 28 2.01 -8.12 -19.92
N SER A 29 1.75 -8.72 -21.08
CA SER A 29 2.36 -9.98 -21.52
C SER A 29 3.89 -9.91 -21.69
N LEU A 30 4.46 -8.71 -21.79
CA LEU A 30 5.91 -8.48 -21.94
C LEU A 30 6.63 -8.30 -20.59
N GLY A 31 5.91 -8.49 -19.47
CA GLY A 31 6.47 -8.45 -18.13
C GLY A 31 6.83 -7.03 -17.68
N ARG A 32 5.92 -6.09 -17.92
CA ARG A 32 6.01 -4.72 -17.43
C ARG A 32 4.76 -4.37 -16.64
N VAL A 33 4.91 -3.38 -15.76
CA VAL A 33 3.80 -2.71 -15.09
C VAL A 33 3.77 -1.26 -15.54
N ALA A 34 2.68 -0.84 -16.18
CA ALA A 34 2.42 0.54 -16.56
C ALA A 34 1.48 1.18 -15.55
N VAL A 35 1.76 2.42 -15.12
CA VAL A 35 0.84 3.21 -14.29
C VAL A 35 0.23 4.29 -15.18
N LEU A 36 -1.09 4.31 -15.21
CA LEU A 36 -1.93 5.25 -15.95
C LEU A 36 -2.52 6.28 -15.01
N ASP A 37 -2.49 7.55 -15.39
CA ASP A 37 -3.38 8.56 -14.83
C ASP A 37 -4.75 8.41 -15.49
N VAL A 38 -5.75 7.99 -14.70
CA VAL A 38 -7.11 7.69 -15.18
C VAL A 38 -7.81 8.95 -15.68
N THR A 39 -7.54 10.11 -15.07
CA THR A 39 -8.16 11.38 -15.46
C THR A 39 -7.55 11.89 -16.77
N LYS A 40 -6.23 11.79 -16.93
CA LYS A 40 -5.53 12.27 -18.12
C LYS A 40 -5.52 11.26 -19.27
N GLY A 41 -5.84 10.00 -19.00
CA GLY A 41 -5.81 8.92 -19.99
C GLY A 41 -4.40 8.62 -20.52
N CYS A 42 -3.35 8.90 -19.75
CA CYS A 42 -1.97 8.75 -20.21
C CYS A 42 -1.11 7.95 -19.24
N VAL A 43 -0.17 7.17 -19.79
CA VAL A 43 0.78 6.38 -18.99
C VAL A 43 1.80 7.34 -18.39
N ILE A 44 1.85 7.40 -17.06
CA ILE A 44 2.77 8.26 -16.30
C ILE A 44 4.04 7.52 -15.87
N ARG A 45 4.03 6.19 -15.89
CA ARG A 45 5.18 5.37 -15.50
C ARG A 45 5.17 3.98 -16.11
N LEU A 46 6.37 3.43 -16.36
CA LEU A 46 6.55 2.07 -16.82
C LEU A 46 7.67 1.39 -16.01
N PHE A 47 7.40 0.19 -15.53
CA PHE A 47 8.32 -0.63 -14.77
C PHE A 47 8.62 -1.92 -15.53
N LYS A 48 9.90 -2.19 -15.81
CA LYS A 48 10.33 -3.36 -16.58
C LYS A 48 10.75 -4.51 -15.66
N GLY A 49 10.68 -5.75 -16.16
CA GLY A 49 11.16 -6.94 -15.46
C GLY A 49 10.18 -7.51 -14.42
N CYS A 50 8.91 -7.13 -14.54
CA CYS A 50 7.78 -7.49 -13.69
C CYS A 50 6.89 -8.55 -14.38
N ARG A 51 7.49 -9.67 -14.80
CA ARG A 51 6.76 -10.75 -15.48
C ARG A 51 5.82 -11.44 -14.50
N ASP A 52 4.56 -11.61 -14.92
CA ASP A 52 3.47 -12.19 -14.13
C ASP A 52 3.24 -11.44 -12.80
N ALA A 53 3.55 -10.15 -12.77
CA ALA A 53 3.43 -9.35 -11.56
C ALA A 53 1.97 -9.17 -11.14
N GLN A 54 1.75 -9.20 -9.84
CA GLN A 54 0.48 -8.84 -9.22
C GLN A 54 0.64 -7.47 -8.57
N CYS A 55 -0.35 -6.61 -8.75
CA CYS A 55 -0.31 -5.23 -8.29
C CYS A 55 -1.38 -4.95 -7.24
N ALA A 56 -1.07 -4.08 -6.29
CA ALA A 56 -2.01 -3.56 -5.32
C ALA A 56 -1.62 -2.12 -4.95
N PHE A 57 -2.61 -1.25 -4.72
CA PHE A 57 -2.36 0.10 -4.24
C PHE A 57 -2.70 0.23 -2.76
N VAL A 58 -1.78 0.75 -1.95
CA VAL A 58 -2.02 1.01 -0.53
C VAL A 58 -2.01 2.51 -0.28
N GLN A 59 -3.11 3.03 0.26
CA GLN A 59 -3.26 4.41 0.66
C GLN A 59 -3.06 4.55 2.16
N ILE A 60 -2.18 5.48 2.55
CA ILE A 60 -1.77 5.70 3.93
C ILE A 60 -1.99 7.17 4.26
N PHE A 61 -2.50 7.43 5.45
CA PHE A 61 -2.79 8.76 5.96
C PHE A 61 -1.78 9.12 7.05
N ASP A 62 -1.39 10.39 7.09
CA ASP A 62 -0.57 10.98 8.15
C ASP A 62 -1.42 11.21 9.40
N ALA A 63 -1.88 10.12 10.00
CA ALA A 63 -2.71 10.12 11.19
C ALA A 63 -2.26 9.00 12.12
N ASP A 64 -2.30 9.24 13.43
CA ASP A 64 -1.93 8.27 14.45
C ASP A 64 -2.93 7.09 14.47
N ASN A 65 -2.70 6.09 13.61
CA ASN A 65 -3.30 4.74 13.54
C ASN A 65 -4.84 4.60 13.59
N LYS A 66 -5.60 5.70 13.69
CA LYS A 66 -7.07 5.70 13.68
C LYS A 66 -7.55 6.03 12.28
N LYS A 67 -8.56 5.29 11.79
CA LYS A 67 -9.25 5.64 10.53
C LYS A 67 -9.65 7.12 10.58
N PRO A 68 -9.29 7.93 9.57
CA PRO A 68 -9.52 9.36 9.61
C PRO A 68 -11.02 9.67 9.71
N GLN A 69 -11.38 10.73 10.43
CA GLN A 69 -12.75 11.22 10.43
C GLN A 69 -13.08 11.87 9.10
N LEU A 70 -14.32 11.71 8.64
CA LEU A 70 -14.75 12.25 7.35
C LEU A 70 -14.70 13.78 7.30
N SER A 71 -14.88 14.45 8.44
CA SER A 71 -14.81 15.91 8.59
C SER A 71 -13.41 16.48 8.31
N VAL A 72 -12.35 15.79 8.75
CA VAL A 72 -10.96 16.29 8.70
C VAL A 72 -10.17 15.67 7.55
N ILE A 73 -10.73 14.68 6.82
CA ILE A 73 -9.96 13.90 5.85
C ILE A 73 -9.30 14.73 4.75
N LYS A 74 -9.88 15.87 4.38
CA LYS A 74 -9.32 16.77 3.36
C LYS A 74 -8.03 17.46 3.82
N GLU A 75 -7.87 17.63 5.12
CA GLU A 75 -6.72 18.29 5.75
C GLU A 75 -5.59 17.29 6.04
N ILE A 76 -5.91 16.00 6.14
CA ILE A 76 -4.94 14.95 6.44
C ILE A 76 -4.12 14.62 5.19
N ARG A 77 -2.80 14.72 5.32
CA ARG A 77 -1.88 14.30 4.26
C ARG A 77 -2.04 12.82 3.99
N ARG A 78 -1.99 12.45 2.70
CA ARG A 78 -2.11 11.06 2.27
C ARG A 78 -1.05 10.71 1.23
N ALA A 79 -0.57 9.48 1.31
CA ALA A 79 0.39 8.89 0.40
C ALA A 79 -0.20 7.66 -0.26
N LEU A 80 0.16 7.43 -1.51
CA LEU A 80 -0.29 6.29 -2.29
C LEU A 80 0.94 5.48 -2.70
N PHE A 81 0.97 4.21 -2.32
CA PHE A 81 2.02 3.27 -2.65
C PHE A 81 1.49 2.22 -3.62
N LEU A 82 2.33 1.82 -4.57
CA LEU A 82 2.10 0.67 -5.43
C LEU A 82 2.98 -0.48 -4.95
N ILE A 83 2.35 -1.60 -4.63
CA ILE A 83 2.98 -2.86 -4.32
C ILE A 83 3.00 -3.68 -5.61
N ILE A 84 4.18 -4.11 -6.03
CA ILE A 84 4.38 -5.00 -7.16
C ILE A 84 4.99 -6.30 -6.64
N TYR A 85 4.21 -7.36 -6.65
CA TYR A 85 4.66 -8.69 -6.28
C TYR A 85 4.98 -9.51 -7.53
N ASN A 86 6.16 -10.11 -7.59
CA ASN A 86 6.56 -11.05 -8.64
C ASN A 86 6.51 -12.49 -8.08
N PRO A 87 5.44 -13.27 -8.32
CA PRO A 87 5.27 -14.59 -7.71
C PRO A 87 6.40 -15.57 -8.03
N LYS A 88 6.87 -15.59 -9.28
CA LYS A 88 7.96 -16.49 -9.72
C LYS A 88 9.29 -16.17 -9.05
N LYS A 89 9.58 -14.87 -8.86
CA LYS A 89 10.83 -14.43 -8.22
C LYS A 89 10.74 -14.45 -6.69
N GLY A 90 9.53 -14.39 -6.12
CA GLY A 90 9.35 -14.18 -4.69
C GLY A 90 9.88 -12.82 -4.27
N LEU A 91 9.57 -11.76 -5.03
CA LEU A 91 10.05 -10.41 -4.76
C LEU A 91 8.89 -9.44 -4.68
N ILE A 92 8.95 -8.55 -3.70
CA ILE A 92 8.02 -7.44 -3.54
C ILE A 92 8.80 -6.15 -3.74
N ASP A 93 8.28 -5.28 -4.62
CA ASP A 93 8.79 -3.94 -4.87
C ASP A 93 7.70 -2.93 -4.49
N ILE A 94 7.99 -2.08 -3.51
CA ILE A 94 7.08 -1.04 -3.01
C ILE A 94 7.55 0.30 -3.53
N ARG A 95 6.65 1.05 -4.19
CA ARG A 95 6.96 2.34 -4.79
C ARG A 95 5.97 3.41 -4.41
N LEU A 96 6.44 4.62 -4.17
CA LEU A 96 5.59 5.78 -3.87
C LEU A 96 5.06 6.39 -5.16
N MET A 97 3.74 6.55 -5.33
CA MET A 97 3.15 6.96 -6.62
C MET A 97 3.22 8.45 -6.93
N GLN A 98 3.42 9.32 -5.95
CA GLN A 98 3.60 10.76 -6.22
C GLN A 98 4.82 11.04 -7.11
N ARG A 99 5.90 10.24 -6.95
CA ARG A 99 7.19 10.44 -7.61
C ARG A 99 7.71 9.18 -8.32
N GLY A 100 7.12 8.03 -8.00
CA GLY A 100 7.51 6.69 -8.44
C GLY A 100 8.86 6.19 -7.97
N SER A 101 9.41 6.79 -6.91
CA SER A 101 10.61 6.32 -6.23
C SER A 101 10.37 4.94 -5.61
N ARG A 102 11.40 4.11 -5.62
CA ARG A 102 11.42 2.81 -4.94
C ARG A 102 11.66 3.05 -3.46
N VAL A 103 10.73 2.57 -2.63
CA VAL A 103 10.76 2.75 -1.17
C VAL A 103 11.40 1.55 -0.51
N ALA A 104 10.99 0.34 -0.92
CA ALA A 104 11.50 -0.90 -0.36
C ALA A 104 11.45 -2.01 -1.40
N VAL A 105 12.41 -2.93 -1.31
CA VAL A 105 12.38 -4.22 -2.02
C VAL A 105 12.76 -5.28 -1.01
N PHE A 106 11.96 -6.34 -0.92
CA PHE A 106 12.27 -7.46 -0.04
C PHE A 106 11.78 -8.78 -0.64
N THR A 107 12.39 -9.86 -0.14
CA THR A 107 12.06 -11.22 -0.51
C THR A 107 10.74 -11.62 0.13
N ALA A 108 9.90 -12.27 -0.66
CA ALA A 108 8.63 -12.85 -0.28
C ALA A 108 8.58 -14.31 -0.71
N THR A 109 7.58 -15.03 -0.23
CA THR A 109 7.38 -16.42 -0.61
C THR A 109 7.09 -16.51 -2.12
N LYS A 110 7.66 -17.49 -2.80
CA LYS A 110 7.38 -17.74 -4.22
C LYS A 110 5.98 -18.33 -4.37
N ASN A 111 5.36 -18.09 -5.52
CA ASN A 111 4.04 -18.66 -5.90
C ASN A 111 2.88 -18.33 -4.94
N GLY A 112 3.02 -17.28 -4.13
CA GLY A 112 1.93 -16.73 -3.32
C GLY A 112 0.92 -15.94 -4.17
N LYS A 113 -0.05 -15.33 -3.49
CA LYS A 113 -1.09 -14.49 -4.10
C LYS A 113 -1.23 -13.18 -3.35
N LEU A 114 -1.10 -12.07 -4.07
CA LEU A 114 -1.37 -10.73 -3.58
C LEU A 114 -2.87 -10.48 -3.66
N LEU A 115 -3.51 -10.35 -2.51
CA LEU A 115 -4.89 -9.92 -2.42
C LEU A 115 -4.97 -8.42 -2.27
N TYR A 116 -5.86 -7.83 -3.06
CA TYR A 116 -6.12 -6.41 -3.07
C TYR A 116 -7.61 -6.14 -2.82
N ASN A 117 -7.92 -5.28 -1.85
CA ASN A 117 -9.27 -4.90 -1.52
C ASN A 117 -9.38 -3.37 -1.41
N THR A 118 -10.29 -2.79 -2.18
CA THR A 118 -10.63 -1.35 -2.12
C THR A 118 -11.96 -1.10 -1.44
N CYS A 119 -12.71 -2.14 -1.13
CA CYS A 119 -14.07 -2.07 -0.63
C CYS A 119 -14.03 -1.98 0.90
N GLY A 120 -14.49 -0.85 1.44
CA GLY A 120 -14.89 -0.79 2.84
C GLY A 120 -16.20 -1.56 3.09
N LEU A 121 -16.92 -1.19 4.14
CA LEU A 121 -18.28 -1.67 4.39
C LEU A 121 -19.17 -1.38 3.18
N THR A 122 -19.85 -2.41 2.66
CA THR A 122 -20.81 -2.30 1.55
C THR A 122 -22.19 -2.74 2.04
N GLY A 123 -23.26 -2.24 1.41
CA GLY A 123 -24.63 -2.63 1.76
C GLY A 123 -25.19 -2.03 3.06
N ALA A 124 -24.59 -0.97 3.59
CA ALA A 124 -25.14 -0.27 4.75
C ALA A 124 -26.46 0.44 4.42
N GLU A 125 -27.37 0.50 5.38
CA GLU A 125 -28.65 1.19 5.25
C GLU A 125 -28.47 2.70 5.00
N LYS A 126 -29.44 3.34 4.35
CA LYS A 126 -29.40 4.78 4.00
C LYS A 126 -29.21 5.70 5.21
N ASN A 127 -29.64 5.28 6.39
CA ASN A 127 -29.55 6.05 7.64
C ASN A 127 -28.25 5.82 8.41
N TYR A 128 -27.36 4.96 7.92
CA TYR A 128 -26.09 4.67 8.57
C TYR A 128 -25.08 5.78 8.34
N THR A 129 -25.02 6.75 9.26
CA THR A 129 -24.02 7.82 9.22
C THR A 129 -22.69 7.35 9.79
N HIS A 130 -21.75 7.02 8.92
CA HIS A 130 -20.40 6.65 9.33
C HIS A 130 -19.53 7.91 9.51
N LYS A 131 -19.18 8.24 10.76
CA LYS A 131 -18.32 9.42 11.08
C LYS A 131 -16.87 9.26 10.60
N LYS A 132 -16.43 8.03 10.36
CA LYS A 132 -15.06 7.70 9.93
C LYS A 132 -15.03 7.41 8.43
N LEU A 133 -13.85 7.48 7.81
CA LEU A 133 -13.71 7.06 6.43
C LEU A 133 -13.99 5.55 6.30
N ASN A 134 -14.80 5.20 5.30
CA ASN A 134 -15.09 3.81 4.97
C ASN A 134 -13.91 3.18 4.20
N LEU A 135 -12.88 2.74 4.94
CA LEU A 135 -11.74 2.03 4.39
C LEU A 135 -11.79 0.55 4.76
N PRO A 136 -11.34 -0.35 3.86
CA PRO A 136 -11.10 -1.73 4.22
C PRO A 136 -10.10 -1.80 5.38
N GLU A 137 -10.29 -2.77 6.27
CA GLU A 137 -9.33 -3.06 7.33
C GLU A 137 -7.99 -3.52 6.76
N PHE A 138 -8.05 -4.35 5.72
CA PHE A 138 -6.89 -4.82 4.97
C PHE A 138 -6.99 -4.37 3.51
N GLN A 139 -6.23 -3.34 3.14
CA GLN A 139 -6.15 -2.90 1.74
C GLN A 139 -5.39 -3.90 0.86
N CYS A 140 -4.35 -4.52 1.41
CA CYS A 140 -3.49 -5.45 0.69
C CYS A 140 -2.89 -6.49 1.65
N VAL A 141 -2.90 -7.75 1.24
CA VAL A 141 -2.35 -8.89 2.00
C VAL A 141 -1.68 -9.85 1.03
N LEU A 142 -0.54 -10.42 1.42
CA LEU A 142 0.07 -11.53 0.70
C LEU A 142 -0.38 -12.84 1.33
N ILE A 143 -0.89 -13.77 0.53
CA ILE A 143 -1.16 -15.15 0.91
C ILE A 143 -0.01 -16.01 0.41
N ASP A 144 0.64 -16.70 1.34
CA ASP A 144 1.67 -17.68 1.01
C ASP A 144 1.03 -19.00 0.53
N PRO A 145 1.74 -19.85 -0.22
CA PRO A 145 1.23 -21.16 -0.64
C PRO A 145 0.83 -22.09 0.51
N ASP A 146 1.35 -21.86 1.71
CA ASP A 146 0.99 -22.59 2.93
C ASP A 146 -0.28 -22.05 3.62
N GLY A 147 -0.94 -21.05 3.01
CA GLY A 147 -2.15 -20.42 3.53
C GLY A 147 -1.91 -19.29 4.54
N LYS A 148 -0.66 -18.98 4.90
CA LYS A 148 -0.39 -17.88 5.84
C LYS A 148 -0.65 -16.51 5.21
N LEU A 149 -1.26 -15.63 6.00
CA LEU A 149 -1.53 -14.24 5.61
C LEU A 149 -0.44 -13.30 6.15
N LYS A 150 0.17 -12.51 5.27
CA LYS A 150 1.17 -11.50 5.59
C LYS A 150 0.65 -10.10 5.26
N LYS A 151 0.56 -9.25 6.28
CA LYS A 151 0.15 -7.85 6.14
C LYS A 151 1.35 -6.96 5.82
N PHE A 152 1.11 -5.91 5.03
CA PHE A 152 2.09 -4.86 4.78
C PHE A 152 1.99 -3.78 5.85
N ASN A 153 3.08 -3.51 6.56
CA ASN A 153 3.19 -2.37 7.45
C ASN A 153 4.12 -1.33 6.83
N ILE A 154 3.53 -0.28 6.25
CA ILE A 154 4.27 0.80 5.59
C ILE A 154 4.04 2.09 6.40
N PRO A 155 5.01 2.54 7.19
CA PRO A 155 4.91 3.81 7.89
C PRO A 155 4.77 5.02 6.94
N PHE A 156 4.01 6.05 7.36
CA PHE A 156 3.78 7.23 6.54
C PHE A 156 5.07 8.00 6.20
N TYR A 157 6.08 7.97 7.07
CA TYR A 157 7.34 8.70 6.84
C TYR A 157 8.07 8.28 5.56
N TYR A 158 7.83 7.08 5.03
CA TYR A 158 8.34 6.67 3.72
C TYR A 158 7.78 7.48 2.53
N SER A 159 6.79 8.34 2.76
CA SER A 159 6.33 9.33 1.80
C SER A 159 7.07 10.68 1.87
N LEU A 160 7.88 10.88 2.91
CA LEU A 160 8.67 12.09 3.14
C LEU A 160 10.06 11.98 2.48
N GLU A 161 10.79 13.09 2.45
CA GLU A 161 12.12 13.17 1.83
C GLU A 161 13.12 13.92 2.70
N GLY A 162 14.41 13.67 2.42
CA GLY A 162 15.53 14.39 3.02
C GLY A 162 15.52 14.32 4.54
N GLU A 163 15.79 15.45 5.19
CA GLU A 163 15.86 15.55 6.65
C GLU A 163 14.53 15.20 7.33
N HIS A 164 13.40 15.45 6.68
CA HIS A 164 12.09 15.09 7.23
C HIS A 164 11.88 13.57 7.29
N LEU A 165 12.44 12.81 6.35
CA LEU A 165 12.38 11.35 6.38
C LEU A 165 13.17 10.80 7.57
N GLU A 166 14.43 11.19 7.73
CA GLU A 166 15.28 10.68 8.82
C GLU A 166 14.72 11.09 10.18
N ARG A 167 14.30 12.35 10.35
CA ARG A 167 13.67 12.80 11.59
C ARG A 167 12.40 12.03 11.93
N SER A 168 11.52 11.82 10.95
CA SER A 168 10.27 11.08 11.20
C SER A 168 10.51 9.58 11.43
N LYS A 169 11.55 9.01 10.82
CA LYS A 169 11.99 7.64 11.06
C LYS A 169 12.53 7.49 12.48
N ASP A 170 13.39 8.39 12.95
CA ASP A 170 13.90 8.40 14.33
C ASP A 170 12.77 8.54 15.34
N LEU A 171 11.85 9.49 15.11
CA LEU A 171 10.67 9.65 15.95
C LEU A 171 9.79 8.40 15.97
N HIS A 172 9.63 7.71 14.84
CA HIS A 172 8.88 6.46 14.78
C HIS A 172 9.56 5.34 15.57
N ILE A 173 10.88 5.21 15.45
CA ILE A 173 11.67 4.22 16.21
C ILE A 173 11.58 4.51 17.71
N ILE A 174 11.74 5.78 18.13
CA ILE A 174 11.63 6.18 19.53
C ILE A 174 10.25 5.85 20.10
N ARG A 175 9.17 6.10 19.34
CA ARG A 175 7.81 5.73 19.73
C ARG A 175 7.67 4.22 19.90
N ALA A 176 8.18 3.43 18.94
CA ALA A 176 8.14 1.97 19.01
C ALA A 176 8.91 1.43 20.23
N ILE A 177 10.10 1.97 20.51
CA ILE A 177 10.90 1.60 21.69
C ILE A 177 10.14 1.96 22.98
N ARG A 178 9.57 3.16 23.05
CA ARG A 178 8.78 3.59 24.21
C ARG A 178 7.60 2.65 24.47
N ASP A 179 6.91 2.22 23.42
CA ASP A 179 5.78 1.29 23.54
C ASP A 179 6.23 -0.10 24.01
N ILE A 180 7.41 -0.58 23.59
CA ILE A 180 8.01 -1.82 24.09
C ILE A 180 8.35 -1.69 25.57
N ILE A 181 8.99 -0.59 25.99
CA ILE A 181 9.37 -0.34 27.39
C ILE A 181 8.12 -0.32 28.29
N LYS A 182 7.06 0.38 27.87
CA LYS A 182 5.78 0.42 28.60
C LYS A 182 5.14 -0.97 28.73
N LYS A 183 5.27 -1.82 27.72
CA LYS A 183 4.78 -3.20 27.81
C LYS A 183 5.63 -4.01 28.79
N SER A 184 6.95 -3.86 28.77
CA SER A 184 7.82 -4.58 29.71
C SER A 184 7.63 -4.18 31.18
N SER A 185 7.31 -2.92 31.47
CA SER A 185 7.01 -2.48 32.85
C SER A 185 5.73 -3.08 33.40
N ASN A 186 4.71 -3.28 32.55
CA ASN A 186 3.46 -3.90 32.98
C ASN A 186 3.65 -5.41 33.28
N PHE A 187 4.54 -6.09 32.53
CA PHE A 187 4.89 -7.49 32.81
C PHE A 187 5.58 -7.70 34.15
N SER A 188 6.27 -6.70 34.71
CA SER A 188 6.94 -6.83 36.02
C SER A 188 6.00 -6.66 37.22
N ASP A 189 4.82 -6.08 37.01
CA ASP A 189 3.80 -5.94 38.06
C ASP A 189 2.90 -7.18 38.13
N ASP A 190 2.63 -7.85 37.01
CA ASP A 190 1.83 -9.10 36.96
C ASP A 190 2.54 -10.32 37.59
N ILE A 191 3.87 -10.29 37.76
CA ILE A 191 4.65 -11.40 38.38
C ILE A 191 4.67 -11.27 39.93
N LYS A 192 4.20 -10.16 40.49
CA LYS A 192 4.22 -9.92 41.95
C LYS A 192 2.89 -10.26 42.65
N GLU A 193 1.89 -10.78 41.93
CA GLU A 193 0.57 -11.14 42.48
C GLU A 193 0.29 -12.66 42.56
N GLU A 194 1.30 -13.52 42.45
CA GLU A 194 1.25 -14.95 42.89
C GLU A 194 2.09 -15.18 44.14
#